data_AF-A0A5E6TM63-F1
#
_entry.id   AF-A0A5E6TM63-F1
#
_cell.length_a   1.000
_cell.length_b   1.000
_cell.length_c   1.000
_cell.angle_alpha   90.00
_cell.angle_beta   90.00
_cell.angle_gamma   90.00
#
_symmetry.space_group_name_H-M   'P 1'
#
loop_
_entity.id
_entity.type
_entity.pdbx_description
1 polymer ?
#
loop_
_entity_poly.entity_id
_entity_poly.type
_entity_poly.pdbx_seq_one_letter_code
_entity_poly.pdbx_strand_id
1 'polypeptide(L)' 'MSDAIKAISVNGNLAYARLQPDTQRAVAVGAALELISNRVLSSASVHLSQEMDKLSVYADQIQEALKAK' A
#
# COMPACT_ATOMS: atom_id res chain seq x y z
N MET A 1 -4.21 15.53 -15.49
CA MET A 1 -4.12 14.06 -15.39
C MET A 1 -4.79 13.46 -16.61
N SER A 2 -4.05 12.74 -17.45
CA SER A 2 -4.52 12.21 -18.75
C SER A 2 -5.68 11.22 -18.58
N ASP A 3 -6.63 11.21 -19.52
CA ASP A 3 -7.77 10.29 -19.50
C ASP A 3 -7.34 8.81 -19.56
N ALA A 4 -6.16 8.52 -20.13
CA ALA A 4 -5.58 7.19 -20.11
C ALA A 4 -5.22 6.73 -18.68
N ILE A 5 -4.70 7.65 -17.84
CA ILE A 5 -4.37 7.35 -16.44
C ILE A 5 -5.65 7.09 -15.63
N LYS A 6 -6.72 7.85 -15.89
CA LYS A 6 -8.03 7.60 -15.26
C LYS A 6 -8.59 6.24 -15.65
N ALA A 7 -8.54 5.88 -16.93
CA ALA A 7 -9.03 4.59 -17.42
C ALA A 7 -8.27 3.40 -16.79
N ILE A 8 -6.95 3.52 -16.66
CA ILE A 8 -6.12 2.49 -15.98
C ILE A 8 -6.49 2.40 -14.50
N SER A 9 -6.65 3.53 -13.82
CA SER A 9 -7.05 3.55 -12.40
C SER A 9 -8.42 2.90 -12.19
N VAL A 10 -9.39 3.16 -13.06
CA VAL A 10 -10.73 2.56 -12.98
C VAL A 10 -10.66 1.05 -13.20
N ASN A 11 -9.97 0.60 -14.26
CA ASN A 11 -9.84 -0.83 -14.55
C ASN A 11 -9.08 -1.59 -13.46
N GLY A 12 -7.99 -1.01 -12.94
CA GLY A 12 -7.23 -1.58 -11.83
C GLY A 12 -8.07 -1.72 -10.56
N ASN A 13 -8.86 -0.68 -10.24
CA ASN A 13 -9.76 -0.73 -9.08
C ASN A 13 -10.88 -1.78 -9.25
N LEU A 14 -11.46 -1.90 -10.44
CA LEU A 14 -12.48 -2.91 -10.74
C LEU A 14 -11.90 -4.34 -10.66
N ALA A 15 -10.68 -4.55 -11.14
CA ALA A 15 -10.01 -5.84 -11.05
C ALA A 15 -9.69 -6.19 -9.58
N TYR A 16 -9.16 -5.24 -8.81
CA TYR A 16 -8.88 -5.40 -7.40
C TYR A 16 -10.15 -5.71 -6.59
N ALA A 17 -11.23 -4.96 -6.81
CA ALA A 17 -12.51 -5.13 -6.13
C ALA A 17 -13.18 -6.49 -6.39
N ARG A 18 -12.83 -7.18 -7.49
CA ARG A 18 -13.34 -8.52 -7.84
C ARG A 18 -12.52 -9.67 -7.26
N LEU A 19 -11.36 -9.40 -6.68
CA LEU A 19 -10.53 -10.42 -6.03
C LEU A 19 -11.22 -10.94 -4.76
N GLN A 20 -10.95 -12.20 -4.40
CA GLN A 20 -11.36 -12.71 -3.10
C GLN A 20 -10.71 -11.90 -1.97
N PRO A 21 -11.37 -11.72 -0.81
CA PRO A 21 -10.86 -10.87 0.27
C PRO A 21 -9.44 -11.21 0.74
N ASP A 22 -9.09 -12.50 0.78
CA ASP A 22 -7.73 -12.93 1.13
C ASP A 22 -6.69 -12.53 0.06
N THR A 23 -7.06 -12.58 -1.21
CA THR A 23 -6.22 -12.16 -2.33
C THR A 23 -6.08 -10.64 -2.39
N GLN A 24 -7.13 -9.88 -2.09
CA GLN A 24 -7.06 -8.42 -1.94
C GLN A 24 -6.07 -8.04 -0.84
N ARG A 25 -6.15 -8.69 0.32
CA ARG A 25 -5.20 -8.50 1.41
C ARG A 25 -3.78 -8.80 0.97
N ALA A 26 -3.54 -9.93 0.30
CA ALA A 26 -2.20 -10.29 -0.16
C ALA A 26 -1.61 -9.24 -1.12
N VAL A 27 -2.42 -8.70 -2.04
CA VAL A 27 -2.01 -7.63 -2.96
C VAL A 27 -1.70 -6.33 -2.21
N ALA A 28 -2.55 -5.93 -1.25
CA ALA A 28 -2.33 -4.72 -0.45
C ALA A 28 -1.06 -4.82 0.43
N VAL A 29 -0.85 -5.97 1.07
CA VAL A 29 0.35 -6.23 1.88
C VAL A 29 1.60 -6.27 1.01
N GLY A 30 1.53 -6.90 -0.18
CA GLY A 30 2.63 -6.90 -1.14
C GLY A 30 3.04 -5.49 -1.57
N ALA A 31 2.05 -4.64 -1.91
CA ALA A 31 2.30 -3.24 -2.28
C ALA A 31 2.89 -2.42 -1.11
N ALA A 32 2.44 -2.66 0.11
CA ALA A 32 2.99 -2.01 1.30
C ALA A 32 4.46 -2.41 1.55
N LEU A 33 4.79 -3.70 1.43
CA LEU A 33 6.16 -4.20 1.55
C LEU A 33 7.08 -3.64 0.47
N GLU A 34 6.58 -3.50 -0.76
CA GLU A 34 7.32 -2.91 -1.87
C GLU A 34 7.61 -1.41 -1.64
N LEU A 35 6.65 -0.66 -1.11
CA LEU A 35 6.86 0.73 -0.68
C LEU A 35 7.90 0.86 0.42
N ILE A 36 7.84 0.00 1.45
CA ILE A 36 8.81 -0.02 2.53
C ILE A 36 10.21 -0.33 1.98
N SER A 37 10.32 -1.35 1.11
CA SER A 37 11.59 -1.73 0.47
C SER A 37 12.17 -0.57 -0.35
N ASN A 38 11.37 0.07 -1.20
CA ASN A 38 11.79 1.24 -1.98
C ASN A 38 12.19 2.42 -1.09
N ARG A 39 11.52 2.61 0.05
CA ARG A 39 11.87 3.66 1.00
C ARG A 39 13.20 3.38 1.70
N VAL A 40 13.44 2.14 2.13
CA VAL A 40 14.69 1.71 2.75
C VAL A 40 15.87 1.80 1.76
N LEU A 41 15.65 1.50 0.49
CA LEU A 41 16.65 1.63 -0.57
C LEU A 41 16.88 3.07 -1.05
N SER A 42 15.98 4.00 -0.69
CA SER A 42 16.12 5.41 -1.05
C SER A 42 17.25 6.04 -0.24
N SER A 43 18.25 6.59 -0.94
CA SER A 43 19.37 7.34 -0.35
C SER A 43 18.97 8.73 0.15
N ALA A 44 17.68 9.07 0.14
CA ALA A 44 17.19 10.24 0.84
C ALA A 44 17.63 10.12 2.30
N SER A 45 18.20 11.18 2.86
CA SER A 45 18.58 11.29 4.26
C SER A 45 17.31 11.30 5.10
N VAL A 46 16.64 10.16 5.18
CA VAL A 46 15.41 10.07 5.93
C VAL A 46 15.78 9.80 7.37
N HIS A 47 15.20 10.62 8.25
CA HIS A 47 15.31 10.41 9.68
C HIS A 47 14.71 9.03 9.99
N LEU A 48 15.57 8.01 10.03
CA LEU A 48 15.20 6.60 10.23
C LEU A 48 14.28 6.44 11.45
N SER A 49 14.50 7.24 12.50
CA SER A 49 13.61 7.33 13.67
C SER A 49 12.18 7.76 13.32
N GLN A 50 11.99 8.80 12.51
CA GLN A 50 10.66 9.23 12.06
C GLN A 50 9.95 8.17 11.20
N GLU A 51 10.71 7.39 10.44
CA GLU A 51 10.16 6.33 9.61
C GLU A 51 9.79 5.09 10.43
N MET A 52 10.62 4.73 11.40
CA MET A 52 10.34 3.68 12.38
C MET A 52 9.14 4.03 13.26
N ASP A 53 9.00 5.28 13.68
CA ASP A 53 7.81 5.76 14.41
C ASP A 53 6.53 5.66 13.55
N LYS A 54 6.65 5.94 12.26
CA LYS A 54 5.52 5.81 11.31
C LYS A 54 5.23 4.35 10.94
N LEU A 55 6.17 3.44 11.10
CA LEU A 55 5.99 2.03 10.78
C LEU A 55 4.91 1.39 11.66
N SER A 56 4.86 1.74 12.95
CA SER A 56 3.79 1.30 13.85
C SER A 56 2.43 1.81 13.38
N VAL A 57 2.36 3.08 12.98
CA VAL A 57 1.13 3.69 12.46
C VAL A 57 0.68 3.02 11.16
N TYR A 58 1.60 2.72 10.25
CA TYR A 58 1.29 1.97 9.02
C TYR A 58 0.82 0.55 9.33
N ALA A 59 1.44 -0.12 10.30
CA ALA A 59 1.01 -1.44 10.74
C ALA A 59 -0.40 -1.41 11.34
N ASP A 60 -0.71 -0.42 12.19
CA ASP A 60 -2.03 -0.22 12.80
C ASP A 60 -3.08 0.08 11.73
N GLN A 61 -2.78 0.94 10.76
CA GLN A 61 -3.68 1.24 9.64
C GLN A 61 -3.96 0.03 8.77
N ILE A 62 -2.95 -0.81 8.50
CA ILE A 62 -3.12 -2.07 7.78
C ILE A 62 -4.00 -3.01 8.62
N GLN A 63 -3.75 -3.15 9.93
CA GLN A 63 -4.55 -4.00 10.80
C GLN A 63 -6.00 -3.54 10.94
N GLU A 64 -6.25 -2.24 11.03
CA GLU A 64 -7.59 -1.65 11.03
C GLU A 64 -8.32 -1.93 9.71
N ALA A 65 -7.64 -1.73 8.57
CA ALA A 65 -8.19 -2.04 7.26
C ALA A 65 -8.52 -3.54 7.10
N LEU A 66 -7.82 -4.42 7.81
CA LEU A 66 -8.08 -5.86 7.83
C LEU A 66 -9.19 -6.29 8.81
N LYS A 67 -9.46 -5.48 9.84
CA LYS A 67 -10.54 -5.71 10.82
C LYS A 67 -11.88 -5.19 10.33
N ALA A 68 -11.89 -4.22 9.42
CA ALA A 68 -13.08 -3.76 8.72
C ALA A 68 -13.55 -4.83 7.72
N LYS A 69 -14.11 -5.91 8.25
CA LYS A 69 -14.78 -6.99 7.51
C LYS A 69 -16.28 -6.95 7.80
#